data_AF-A0A7C1PNV8-F1
#
_entry.id   AF-A0A7C1PNV8-F1
#
_cell.length_a   1.000
_cell.length_b   1.000
_cell.length_c   1.000
_cell.angle_alpha   90.00
_cell.angle_beta   90.00
_cell.angle_gamma   90.00
#
_symmetry.space_group_name_H-M   'P 1'
#
loop_
_entity.id
_entity.type
_entity.pdbx_description
1 polymer ?
#
loop_
_entity_poly.entity_id
_entity_poly.type
_entity_poly.pdbx_seq_one_letter_code
_entity_poly.pdbx_strand_id
1 'polypeptide(L)'
;MPCNKRDFIIRNASVVTPGGILKGASLRIEDGIIVVLREGEIKSFLSIIDAEGMYVLPGFVDLHSDAIEKGIEPRPNVFFPVNIAVYELDKK
;
A
#
# COMPACT_ATOMS: atom_id res chain seq x y z
N MET A 1 3.78 -11.05 -23.82
CA MET A 1 4.40 -10.81 -22.50
C MET A 1 3.40 -11.22 -21.44
N PRO A 2 3.76 -12.09 -20.47
CA PRO A 2 2.79 -12.47 -19.44
C PRO A 2 2.54 -11.24 -18.56
N CYS A 3 1.30 -10.75 -18.55
CA CYS A 3 0.82 -9.73 -17.62
C CYS A 3 0.89 -10.34 -16.21
N ASN A 4 1.76 -9.82 -15.35
CA ASN A 4 1.81 -10.22 -13.96
C ASN A 4 0.47 -9.80 -13.33
N LYS A 5 -0.19 -10.70 -12.62
CA LYS A 5 -1.54 -10.47 -12.06
C LYS A 5 -1.61 -9.31 -11.06
N ARG A 6 -0.46 -8.72 -10.72
CA ARG A 6 -0.25 -7.61 -9.78
C ARG A 6 -0.03 -6.26 -10.47
N ASP A 7 -0.03 -6.20 -11.79
CA ASP A 7 0.20 -4.95 -12.53
C ASP A 7 -1.13 -4.24 -12.76
N PHE A 8 -1.24 -2.99 -12.29
CA PHE A 8 -2.48 -2.21 -12.38
C PHE A 8 -2.18 -0.71 -12.44
N ILE A 9 -3.21 0.06 -12.78
CA ILE A 9 -3.18 1.52 -12.80
C ILE A 9 -4.19 2.06 -11.80
N ILE A 10 -3.79 3.05 -11.02
CA ILE A 10 -4.73 3.91 -10.29
C ILE A 10 -4.82 5.22 -11.07
N ARG A 11 -6.02 5.67 -11.45
CA ARG A 11 -6.21 6.91 -12.20
C ARG A 11 -7.06 7.92 -11.45
N ASN A 12 -7.03 9.17 -11.92
CA ASN A 12 -7.87 10.26 -11.41
C ASN A 12 -7.70 10.45 -9.89
N ALA A 13 -6.47 10.35 -9.37
CA ALA A 13 -6.18 10.44 -7.95
C ALA A 13 -5.65 11.83 -7.56
N SER A 14 -5.89 12.22 -6.32
CA SER A 14 -5.15 13.28 -5.63
C SER A 14 -3.97 12.66 -4.89
N VAL A 15 -2.80 12.59 -5.55
CA VAL A 15 -1.64 11.85 -5.04
C VAL A 15 -0.80 12.74 -4.13
N VAL A 16 -0.58 12.28 -2.90
CA VAL A 16 0.29 12.96 -1.93
C VAL A 16 1.74 12.57 -2.19
N THR A 17 2.58 13.57 -2.42
CA THR A 17 4.03 13.42 -2.62
C THR A 17 4.80 14.30 -1.64
N PRO A 18 6.12 14.08 -1.46
CA PRO A 18 6.95 15.00 -0.67
C PRO A 18 6.91 16.46 -1.16
N GLY A 19 6.61 16.68 -2.45
CA GLY A 19 6.51 18.01 -3.06
C GLY A 19 5.11 18.64 -3.00
N GLY A 20 4.12 17.96 -2.41
CA GLY A 20 2.73 18.41 -2.35
C GLY A 20 1.76 17.44 -3.03
N ILE A 21 0.57 17.95 -3.37
CA ILE A 21 -0.54 17.14 -3.92
C ILE A 21 -0.62 17.31 -5.44
N LEU A 22 -0.51 16.19 -6.17
CA LEU A 22 -0.77 16.12 -7.62
C LEU A 22 -2.23 15.73 -7.84
N LYS A 23 -3.03 16.64 -8.41
CA LYS A 23 -4.46 16.40 -8.67
C LYS A 23 -4.68 15.75 -10.03
N GLY A 24 -5.68 14.87 -10.13
CA GLY A 24 -6.02 14.19 -11.39
C GLY A 24 -4.87 13.34 -11.94
N ALA A 25 -4.03 12.81 -11.05
CA ALA A 25 -2.86 12.03 -11.40
C ALA A 25 -3.18 10.54 -11.54
N SER A 26 -2.32 9.84 -12.26
CA SER A 26 -2.36 8.39 -12.42
C SER A 26 -1.03 7.76 -12.02
N LEU A 27 -1.11 6.59 -11.40
CA LEU A 27 0.02 5.73 -11.05
C LEU A 27 -0.04 4.44 -11.84
N ARG A 28 1.11 3.94 -12.29
CA ARG A 28 1.26 2.57 -12.80
C ARG A 28 2.10 1.76 -11.83
N ILE A 29 1.56 0.62 -11.43
CA ILE A 29 2.20 -0.34 -10.54
C ILE A 29 2.61 -1.54 -11.38
N GLU A 30 3.87 -1.95 -11.25
CA GLU A 30 4.40 -3.18 -11.83
C GLU A 30 5.18 -3.94 -10.77
N ASP A 31 4.84 -5.22 -10.58
CA ASP A 31 5.47 -6.09 -9.57
C ASP A 31 5.61 -5.44 -8.18
N GLY A 32 4.57 -4.72 -7.74
CA GLY A 32 4.53 -4.04 -6.44
C GLY A 32 5.33 -2.72 -6.37
N ILE A 33 5.91 -2.27 -7.48
CA ILE A 33 6.67 -1.01 -7.57
C ILE A 33 5.89 0.03 -8.37
N ILE A 34 5.91 1.28 -7.90
CA ILE A 34 5.39 2.42 -8.68
C ILE A 34 6.41 2.75 -9.77
N VAL A 35 6.10 2.41 -11.02
CA VAL A 35 6.99 2.65 -12.18
C VAL A 35 6.69 3.95 -12.90
N VAL A 36 5.46 4.48 -12.76
CA VAL A 36 5.05 5.75 -13.36
C VAL A 36 4.14 6.50 -12.39
N LEU A 37 4.37 7.80 -12.25
CA LEU A 37 3.47 8.77 -11.64
C LEU A 37 3.40 10.01 -12.56
N ARG A 38 2.20 10.39 -13.00
CA ARG A 38 2.00 11.59 -13.83
C ARG A 38 0.59 12.15 -13.74
N GLU A 39 0.42 13.41 -14.09
CA GLU A 39 -0.89 14.01 -14.30
C GLU A 39 -1.58 13.46 -15.56
N GLY A 40 -2.91 13.30 -15.49
CA GLY A 40 -3.74 12.79 -16.58
C GLY A 40 -3.69 11.27 -16.74
N GLU A 41 -4.26 10.77 -17.85
CA GLU A 41 -4.44 9.33 -18.05
C GLU A 41 -3.18 8.62 -18.53
N ILE A 42 -2.98 7.38 -18.07
CA ILE A 42 -1.98 6.45 -18.60
C ILE A 42 -2.71 5.46 -19.52
N LYS A 43 -2.41 5.51 -20.82
CA LYS A 43 -2.94 4.53 -21.78
C LYS A 43 -2.28 3.18 -21.55
N SER A 44 -3.08 2.15 -21.25
CA SER A 44 -2.60 0.80 -21.01
C SER A 44 -3.73 -0.22 -21.17
N PHE A 45 -3.36 -1.49 -21.33
CA PHE A 45 -4.27 -2.64 -21.30
C PHE A 45 -4.34 -3.30 -19.91
N LEU A 46 -3.68 -2.71 -18.91
CA LEU A 46 -3.71 -3.17 -17.51
C LEU A 46 -5.08 -2.91 -16.87
N SER A 47 -5.33 -3.57 -15.74
CA SER A 47 -6.50 -3.27 -14.90
C SER A 47 -6.42 -1.84 -14.36
N ILE A 48 -7.58 -1.19 -14.30
CA ILE A 48 -7.70 0.21 -13.87
C ILE A 48 -8.55 0.27 -12.61
N ILE A 49 -8.04 0.98 -11.61
CA ILE A 49 -8.76 1.44 -10.43
C ILE A 49 -8.98 2.94 -10.62
N ASP A 50 -10.24 3.37 -10.66
CA ASP A 50 -10.57 4.79 -10.66
C ASP A 50 -10.62 5.30 -9.22
N ALA A 51 -9.78 6.28 -8.88
CA ALA A 51 -9.77 6.89 -7.57
C ALA A 51 -10.82 8.00 -7.42
N GLU A 52 -11.54 8.38 -8.48
CA GLU A 52 -12.64 9.35 -8.41
C GLU A 52 -12.28 10.71 -7.76
N GLY A 53 -11.03 11.15 -7.93
CA GLY A 53 -10.47 12.36 -7.33
C GLY A 53 -10.02 12.20 -5.88
N MET A 54 -10.22 11.03 -5.27
CA MET A 54 -9.85 10.75 -3.88
C MET A 54 -8.34 10.70 -3.68
N TYR A 55 -7.93 10.76 -2.41
CA TYR A 55 -6.54 10.78 -2.03
C TYR A 55 -5.89 9.41 -2.14
N VAL A 56 -4.70 9.38 -2.74
CA VAL A 56 -3.77 8.25 -2.67
C VAL A 56 -2.56 8.72 -1.87
N LEU A 57 -2.33 8.06 -0.74
CA LEU A 57 -1.24 8.38 0.19
C LEU A 57 -0.25 7.21 0.25
N PRO A 58 1.03 7.48 0.56
CA PRO A 58 1.92 6.44 1.04
C PRO A 58 1.29 5.72 2.24
N GLY A 59 1.49 4.40 2.32
CA GLY A 59 1.07 3.63 3.50
C GLY A 59 1.74 4.18 4.75
N PHE A 60 0.98 4.24 5.85
CA PHE A 60 1.54 4.72 7.12
C PHE A 60 2.48 3.69 7.72
N VAL A 61 3.55 4.19 8.35
CA VAL A 61 4.51 3.37 9.10
C VAL A 61 4.45 3.82 10.55
N ASP A 62 4.04 2.91 11.43
CA ASP A 62 3.98 3.15 12.88
C ASP A 62 5.17 2.47 13.57
N LEU A 63 6.03 3.28 14.20
CA LEU A 63 7.22 2.81 14.93
C LEU A 63 6.94 2.51 16.39
N HIS A 64 5.77 2.90 16.92
CA HIS A 64 5.45 2.83 18.35
C HIS A 64 4.27 1.88 18.61
N SER A 65 4.05 0.91 17.73
CA SER A 65 2.97 -0.05 17.91
C SER A 65 3.37 -1.16 18.88
N ASP A 66 2.75 -1.17 20.06
CA ASP A 66 2.84 -2.30 21.00
C ASP A 66 2.06 -3.54 20.50
N ALA A 67 1.46 -3.49 19.31
CA ALA A 67 0.66 -4.60 18.78
C ALA A 67 1.48 -5.89 18.64
N ILE A 68 2.73 -5.77 18.18
CA ILE A 68 3.67 -6.89 18.10
C ILE A 68 4.04 -7.40 19.49
N GLU A 69 4.35 -6.50 20.43
CA GLU A 69 4.69 -6.86 21.80
C GLU A 69 3.53 -7.59 22.49
N LYS A 70 2.29 -7.11 22.35
CA LYS A 70 1.09 -7.78 22.88
C LYS A 70 0.77 -9.10 22.18
N GLY A 71 1.19 -9.26 20.93
CA GLY A 71 1.08 -10.53 20.20
C GLY A 71 2.09 -11.56 20.71
N ILE A 72 3.30 -11.12 21.05
CA ILE A 72 4.39 -11.96 21.56
C ILE A 72 4.21 -12.26 23.06
N GLU A 73 3.79 -11.28 23.86
CA GLU A 73 3.57 -11.39 25.30
C GLU A 73 2.12 -10.99 25.63
N PRO A 74 1.14 -11.87 25.34
CA PRO A 74 -0.28 -11.58 25.61
C PRO A 74 -0.59 -11.46 27.11
N ARG A 75 0.27 -12.01 27.98
CA ARG A 75 0.21 -11.86 29.44
C ARG A 75 1.63 -11.81 30.01
N PRO A 76 1.85 -11.08 31.13
CA PRO A 76 3.18 -10.94 31.72
C PRO A 76 3.89 -12.28 31.93
N ASN A 77 5.13 -12.38 31.44
CA ASN A 77 6.04 -13.54 31.52
C ASN A 77 5.60 -14.78 30.71
N VAL A 78 4.68 -14.64 29.76
CA VAL A 78 4.28 -15.72 28.86
C VAL A 78 4.56 -15.33 27.42
N PHE A 79 5.59 -15.94 26.84
CA PHE A 79 5.99 -15.70 25.45
C PHE A 79 5.30 -16.68 24.50
N PHE A 80 4.58 -16.14 23.52
CA PHE A 80 4.03 -16.85 22.40
C PHE A 80 5.05 -16.86 21.23
N PRO A 81 5.07 -17.89 20.37
CA PRO A 81 6.02 -17.95 19.26
C PRO A 81 5.91 -16.73 18.33
N VAL A 82 7.02 -16.00 18.17
CA VAL A 82 7.09 -14.73 17.42
C VAL A 82 6.58 -14.88 15.99
N ASN A 83 6.94 -15.97 15.31
CA ASN A 83 6.51 -16.22 13.93
C ASN A 83 4.99 -16.37 13.80
N ILE A 84 4.32 -16.98 14.78
CA ILE A 84 2.86 -17.12 14.78
C ILE A 84 2.22 -15.79 15.18
N ALA A 85 2.76 -15.10 16.18
CA ALA A 85 2.28 -13.78 16.61
C ALA A 85 2.28 -12.78 15.46
N VAL A 86 3.38 -12.67 14.73
CA VAL A 86 3.52 -11.76 13.58
C VAL A 86 2.54 -12.15 12.46
N TYR A 87 2.42 -13.45 12.14
CA TYR A 87 1.50 -13.91 11.10
C TYR A 87 0.03 -13.61 11.41
N GLU A 88 -0.38 -13.76 12.67
CA GLU A 88 -1.76 -13.44 13.09
C GLU A 88 -2.02 -11.94 13.16
N LEU A 89 -1.00 -11.11 13.42
CA LEU A 89 -1.11 -9.66 13.35
C LEU A 89 -1.23 -9.15 11.91
N ASP A 90 -0.53 -9.76 10.96
CA ASP A 90 -0.53 -9.36 9.55
C ASP A 90 -1.87 -9.70 8.83
N LYS A 91 -2.66 -10.62 9.39
CA LYS A 91 -4.02 -10.94 8.88
C LYS A 91 -5.09 -9.92 9.25
N LYS A 92 -4.85 -9.10 10.27
CA LYS A 92 -5.83 -8.15 10.80
C LYS A 92 -5.76 -6.82 10.06
#